data_AF-A0A4Y7KBK4-F1
#
_entry.id   AF-A0A4Y7KBK4-F1
#
_cell.length_a   1.000
_cell.length_b   1.000
_cell.length_c   1.000
_cell.angle_alpha   90.00
_cell.angle_beta   90.00
_cell.angle_gamma   90.00
#
_symmetry.space_group_name_H-M   'P 1'
#
loop_
_entity.id
_entity.type
_entity.pdbx_description
1 polymer ?
#
loop_
_entity_poly.entity_id
_entity_poly.type
_entity_poly.pdbx_seq_one_letter_code
_entity_poly.pdbx_strand_id
1 'polypeptide(L)'
;MEGSIKKSKPAVLYHYPCPDGVFAALASHLYFSAIKQDVLYFPNTVYSPVKVEDLPLDEINQVYLLDFVGPSGFVAKLSSHVESVIILDHHKTAVEMFKADTSIRENVIKVIDMERSGATIAYDYFKKKISDEGVGKELVAEDKLERVNQLFKYIEDVDLWRWALPDSKAFTSGMKDLNIEYDVRLDPGLFGQEFMNPCKSKWEEL
;
A
#
# COMPACT_ATOMS: atom_id res chain seq x y z
N MET A 1 23.47 11.83 -27.99
CA MET A 1 22.96 12.40 -26.73
C MET A 1 21.70 11.63 -26.39
N GLU A 2 21.82 10.53 -25.63
CA GLU A 2 20.67 9.90 -24.98
C GLU A 2 20.01 10.99 -24.13
N GLY A 3 18.77 11.36 -24.43
CA GLY A 3 17.98 12.20 -23.54
C GLY A 3 17.69 11.39 -22.29
N SER A 4 18.33 11.74 -21.17
CA SER A 4 18.05 11.13 -19.88
C SER A 4 16.55 11.26 -19.61
N ILE A 5 15.81 10.15 -19.67
CA ILE A 5 14.40 10.12 -19.28
C ILE A 5 14.37 10.61 -17.83
N LYS A 6 13.71 11.74 -17.59
CA LYS A 6 13.60 12.29 -16.23
C LYS A 6 12.69 11.35 -15.44
N LYS A 7 13.26 10.63 -14.47
CA LYS A 7 12.51 9.84 -13.49
C LYS A 7 11.36 10.67 -12.95
N SER A 8 10.14 10.14 -13.00
CA SER A 8 8.95 10.94 -12.73
C SER A 8 7.79 10.16 -12.12
N LYS A 9 7.83 8.83 -12.14
CA LYS A 9 6.74 7.98 -11.65
C LYS A 9 7.04 7.42 -10.25
N PRO A 10 6.09 7.51 -9.32
CA PRO A 10 6.13 6.71 -8.10
C PRO A 10 5.93 5.22 -8.44
N ALA A 11 6.52 4.36 -7.63
CA ALA A 11 6.26 2.92 -7.62
C ALA A 11 5.74 2.49 -6.25
N VAL A 12 4.71 1.65 -6.24
CA VAL A 12 4.13 1.05 -5.04
C VAL A 12 4.35 -0.45 -5.12
N LEU A 13 5.18 -0.96 -4.22
CA LEU A 13 5.32 -2.38 -3.98
C LEU A 13 4.47 -2.70 -2.74
N TYR A 14 3.72 -3.81 -2.78
CA TYR A 14 2.84 -4.20 -1.67
C TYR A 14 2.88 -5.70 -1.41
N HIS A 15 2.66 -6.11 -0.16
CA HIS A 15 2.65 -7.52 0.20
C HIS A 15 1.50 -8.28 -0.46
N TYR A 16 1.81 -9.42 -1.09
CA TYR A 16 0.84 -10.24 -1.82
C TYR A 16 1.08 -11.75 -1.56
N PRO A 17 0.02 -12.59 -1.49
CA PRO A 17 -1.41 -12.24 -1.50
C PRO A 17 -1.91 -11.94 -0.08
N CYS A 18 -2.01 -10.66 0.27
CA CYS A 18 -2.39 -10.20 1.61
C CYS A 18 -3.51 -9.15 1.50
N PRO A 19 -4.66 -9.32 2.18
CA PRO A 19 -5.65 -8.27 2.32
C PRO A 19 -5.05 -6.98 2.89
N ASP A 20 -4.18 -7.07 3.90
CA ASP A 20 -3.56 -5.89 4.47
C ASP A 20 -2.69 -5.15 3.44
N GLY A 21 -1.80 -5.87 2.76
CA GLY A 21 -0.97 -5.33 1.67
C GLY A 21 -1.77 -4.71 0.51
N VAL A 22 -2.84 -5.36 0.01
CA VAL A 22 -3.63 -4.81 -1.10
C VAL A 22 -4.44 -3.58 -0.68
N PHE A 23 -4.94 -3.53 0.56
CA PHE A 23 -5.63 -2.35 1.07
C PHE A 23 -4.66 -1.20 1.39
N ALA A 24 -3.42 -1.50 1.77
CA ALA A 24 -2.37 -0.50 1.80
C ALA A 24 -2.10 0.08 0.40
N ALA A 25 -2.03 -0.78 -0.62
CA ALA A 25 -1.91 -0.35 -2.02
C ALA A 25 -3.13 0.48 -2.47
N LEU A 26 -4.35 0.12 -2.06
CA LEU A 26 -5.55 0.91 -2.31
C LEU A 26 -5.43 2.34 -1.73
N ALA A 27 -4.93 2.50 -0.50
CA ALA A 27 -4.71 3.82 0.10
C ALA A 27 -3.81 4.70 -0.78
N SER A 28 -2.73 4.12 -1.32
CA SER A 28 -1.86 4.82 -2.28
C SER A 28 -2.58 5.18 -3.58
N HIS A 29 -3.46 4.29 -4.07
CA HIS A 29 -4.21 4.50 -5.30
C HIS A 29 -5.18 5.67 -5.17
N LEU A 30 -5.87 5.78 -4.02
CA LEU A 30 -6.75 6.90 -3.72
C LEU A 30 -5.98 8.23 -3.75
N TYR A 31 -4.77 8.25 -3.17
CA TYR A 31 -3.91 9.43 -3.17
C TYR A 31 -3.46 9.82 -4.58
N PHE A 32 -2.86 8.90 -5.32
CA PHE A 32 -2.34 9.17 -6.66
C PHE A 32 -3.44 9.54 -7.66
N SER A 33 -4.62 8.92 -7.52
CA SER A 33 -5.82 9.30 -8.26
C SER A 33 -6.29 10.72 -7.93
N ALA A 34 -6.32 11.08 -6.65
CA ALA A 34 -6.70 12.43 -6.23
C ALA A 34 -5.76 13.49 -6.81
N ILE A 35 -4.44 13.24 -6.81
CA ILE A 35 -3.46 14.17 -7.37
C ILE A 35 -3.27 14.05 -8.90
N LYS A 36 -3.92 13.08 -9.55
CA LYS A 36 -3.84 12.80 -10.99
C LYS A 36 -2.41 12.48 -11.45
N GLN A 37 -1.71 11.64 -10.70
CA GLN A 37 -0.35 11.20 -11.01
C GLN A 37 -0.35 9.70 -11.33
N ASP A 38 0.29 9.32 -12.44
CA ASP A 38 0.50 7.92 -12.78
C ASP A 38 1.46 7.26 -11.77
N VAL A 39 1.16 6.03 -11.39
CA VAL A 39 1.93 5.22 -10.44
C VAL A 39 2.05 3.79 -10.96
N LEU A 40 3.21 3.17 -10.73
CA LEU A 40 3.45 1.76 -11.06
C LEU A 40 3.19 0.89 -9.83
N TYR A 41 2.50 -0.25 -10.01
CA TYR A 41 2.21 -1.18 -8.92
C TYR A 41 2.89 -2.52 -9.12
N PHE A 42 3.45 -3.06 -8.04
CA PHE A 42 4.22 -4.31 -8.03
C PHE A 42 3.81 -5.18 -6.84
N PRO A 43 2.98 -6.22 -7.05
CA PRO A 43 2.68 -7.17 -5.99
C PRO A 43 3.94 -7.98 -5.64
N ASN A 44 4.34 -7.91 -4.38
CA ASN A 44 5.49 -8.61 -3.85
C ASN A 44 5.06 -9.94 -3.24
N THR A 45 5.35 -11.02 -3.98
CA THR A 45 4.98 -12.38 -3.58
C THR A 45 6.03 -13.01 -2.66
N VAL A 46 5.61 -13.93 -1.77
CA VAL A 46 6.56 -14.65 -0.91
C VAL A 46 7.47 -15.60 -1.70
N TYR A 47 6.94 -16.27 -2.73
CA TYR A 47 7.67 -17.30 -3.48
C TYR A 47 8.54 -16.75 -4.62
N SER A 48 8.19 -15.57 -5.13
CA SER A 48 8.94 -14.85 -6.15
C SER A 48 8.94 -13.37 -5.77
N PRO A 49 9.72 -12.97 -4.74
CA PRO A 49 9.76 -11.60 -4.28
C PRO A 49 10.35 -10.68 -5.35
N VAL A 50 9.88 -9.44 -5.35
CA VAL A 50 10.38 -8.39 -6.25
C VAL A 50 11.85 -8.14 -5.93
N LYS A 51 12.67 -8.12 -6.97
CA LYS A 51 14.07 -7.71 -6.86
C LYS A 51 14.24 -6.30 -7.40
N VAL A 52 15.25 -5.60 -6.90
CA VAL A 52 15.54 -4.23 -7.35
C VAL A 52 15.86 -4.21 -8.86
N GLU A 53 16.44 -5.28 -9.38
CA GLU A 53 16.80 -5.42 -10.80
C GLU A 53 15.59 -5.58 -11.72
N ASP A 54 14.44 -6.01 -11.19
CA ASP A 54 13.20 -6.21 -11.95
C ASP A 54 12.38 -4.91 -12.05
N LEU A 55 12.80 -3.85 -11.36
CA LEU A 55 12.11 -2.56 -11.36
C LEU A 55 12.61 -1.67 -12.51
N PRO A 56 11.74 -0.85 -13.11
CA PRO A 56 12.14 0.15 -14.12
C PRO A 56 12.81 1.34 -13.44
N LEU A 57 14.03 1.13 -12.91
CA LEU A 57 14.76 2.11 -12.08
C LEU A 57 15.02 3.44 -12.79
N ASP A 58 15.02 3.45 -14.12
CA ASP A 58 15.19 4.66 -14.94
C ASP A 58 13.90 5.48 -15.11
N GLU A 59 12.74 4.92 -14.76
CA GLU A 59 11.43 5.60 -14.85
C GLU A 59 10.96 6.10 -13.47
N ILE A 60 11.38 5.42 -12.40
CA ILE A 60 10.84 5.63 -11.05
C ILE A 60 11.72 6.56 -10.21
N ASN A 61 11.10 7.51 -9.51
CA ASN A 61 11.79 8.45 -8.62
C ASN A 61 11.52 8.20 -7.13
N GLN A 62 10.38 7.60 -6.79
CA GLN A 62 9.95 7.38 -5.42
C GLN A 62 9.37 5.98 -5.30
N VAL A 63 9.69 5.29 -4.21
CA VAL A 63 9.17 3.93 -3.98
C VAL A 63 8.48 3.84 -2.63
N TYR A 64 7.30 3.23 -2.63
CA TYR A 64 6.53 2.88 -1.45
C TYR A 64 6.63 1.37 -1.24
N LEU A 65 7.06 0.94 -0.06
CA LEU A 65 6.99 -0.44 0.39
C LEU A 65 5.85 -0.53 1.42
N LEU A 66 4.79 -1.24 1.07
CA LEU A 66 3.54 -1.29 1.84
C LEU A 66 3.32 -2.69 2.39
N ASP A 67 3.23 -2.80 3.72
CA ASP A 67 3.05 -4.06 4.45
C ASP A 67 4.26 -5.03 4.32
N PHE A 68 5.44 -4.51 3.98
CA PHE A 68 6.70 -5.26 4.03
C PHE A 68 7.92 -4.32 3.88
N VAL A 69 9.11 -4.84 4.19
CA VAL A 69 10.38 -4.14 4.00
C VAL A 69 11.37 -4.82 3.04
N GLY A 70 11.11 -6.08 2.69
CA GLY A 70 11.98 -6.90 1.83
C GLY A 70 13.14 -7.56 2.58
N PRO A 71 13.99 -8.34 1.89
CA PRO A 71 15.13 -9.00 2.50
C PRO A 71 16.26 -8.01 2.85
N SER A 72 17.22 -8.44 3.67
CA SER A 72 18.40 -7.64 4.02
C SER A 72 19.12 -7.11 2.78
N GLY A 73 19.48 -5.82 2.79
CA GLY A 73 20.11 -5.12 1.66
C GLY A 73 19.15 -4.63 0.58
N PHE A 74 17.88 -5.06 0.57
CA PHE A 74 16.89 -4.61 -0.42
C PHE A 74 16.66 -3.10 -0.36
N VAL A 75 16.35 -2.56 0.83
CA VAL A 75 16.12 -1.12 1.03
C VAL A 75 17.38 -0.29 0.74
N ALA A 76 18.55 -0.75 1.17
CA ALA A 76 19.82 -0.07 0.94
C ALA A 76 20.13 0.02 -0.57
N LYS A 77 19.88 -1.05 -1.31
CA LYS A 77 20.05 -1.07 -2.77
C LYS A 77 19.00 -0.22 -3.49
N LEU A 78 17.75 -0.31 -3.09
CA LEU A 78 16.67 0.46 -3.71
C LEU A 78 16.88 1.97 -3.53
N SER A 79 17.19 2.40 -2.31
CA SER A 79 17.42 3.81 -1.95
C SER A 79 18.65 4.44 -2.62
N SER A 80 19.57 3.64 -3.18
CA SER A 80 20.67 4.18 -4.00
C SER A 80 20.28 4.52 -5.44
N HIS A 81 19.09 4.10 -5.90
CA HIS A 81 18.62 4.32 -7.27
C HIS A 81 17.49 5.35 -7.38
N VAL A 82 16.81 5.66 -6.28
CA VAL A 82 15.62 6.51 -6.27
C VAL A 82 15.78 7.69 -5.32
N GLU A 83 14.99 8.74 -5.51
CA GLU A 83 15.03 9.96 -4.69
C GLU A 83 14.53 9.70 -3.28
N SER A 84 13.54 8.83 -3.09
CA SER A 84 13.07 8.44 -1.76
C SER A 84 12.46 7.04 -1.71
N VAL A 85 12.59 6.38 -0.57
CA VAL A 85 11.91 5.13 -0.22
C VAL A 85 11.06 5.37 1.02
N ILE A 86 9.77 5.05 0.95
CA ILE A 86 8.81 5.20 2.04
C ILE A 86 8.32 3.82 2.44
N ILE A 87 8.45 3.48 3.71
CA ILE A 87 8.17 2.15 4.25
C ILE A 87 7.06 2.29 5.26
N LEU A 88 5.92 1.67 4.98
CA LEU A 88 4.70 1.68 5.79
C LEU A 88 4.41 0.23 6.16
N ASP A 89 4.79 -0.16 7.38
CA ASP A 89 4.83 -1.57 7.77
C ASP A 89 4.53 -1.74 9.27
N HIS A 90 4.10 -2.93 9.64
CA HIS A 90 3.76 -3.33 11.00
C HIS A 90 4.42 -4.66 11.41
N HIS A 91 5.22 -5.26 10.52
CA HIS A 91 5.85 -6.54 10.80
C HIS A 91 7.05 -6.43 11.76
N LYS A 92 7.21 -7.45 12.61
CA LYS A 92 8.40 -7.59 13.49
C LYS A 92 9.70 -7.63 12.70
N THR A 93 9.68 -8.24 11.53
CA THR A 93 10.83 -8.32 10.60
C THR A 93 11.32 -6.94 10.18
N ALA A 94 10.42 -5.97 10.00
CA ALA A 94 10.80 -4.59 9.73
C ALA A 94 11.54 -3.97 10.92
N VAL A 95 10.99 -4.11 12.14
CA VAL A 95 11.64 -3.63 13.37
C VAL A 95 13.03 -4.22 13.53
N GLU A 96 13.19 -5.52 13.30
CA GLU A 96 14.49 -6.21 13.38
C GLU A 96 15.47 -5.71 12.32
N MET A 97 15.03 -5.55 11.07
CA MET A 97 15.86 -4.99 10.00
C MET A 97 16.39 -3.61 10.36
N PHE A 98 15.54 -2.72 10.86
CA PHE A 98 15.94 -1.35 11.23
C PHE A 98 16.77 -1.26 12.51
N LYS A 99 16.78 -2.30 13.35
CA LYS A 99 17.71 -2.41 14.49
C LYS A 99 19.10 -2.89 14.06
N ALA A 100 19.16 -3.76 13.06
CA ALA A 100 20.40 -4.40 12.62
C ALA A 100 21.13 -3.64 11.51
N ASP A 101 20.39 -2.97 10.63
CA ASP A 101 20.94 -2.33 9.43
C ASP A 101 21.24 -0.84 9.67
N THR A 102 22.53 -0.52 9.78
CA THR A 102 23.03 0.86 9.92
C THR A 102 23.32 1.52 8.57
N SER A 103 23.13 0.82 7.45
CA SER A 103 23.44 1.31 6.09
C SER A 103 22.30 2.10 5.44
N ILE A 104 21.25 2.40 6.20
CA ILE A 104 20.04 3.05 5.71
C ILE A 104 20.32 4.53 5.46
N ARG A 105 20.06 4.94 4.23
CA ARG A 105 20.28 6.30 3.75
C ARG A 105 19.23 7.28 4.29
N GLU A 106 19.57 8.56 4.31
CA GLU A 106 18.69 9.65 4.77
C GLU A 106 17.39 9.78 3.95
N ASN A 107 17.38 9.29 2.71
CA ASN A 107 16.21 9.30 1.84
C ASN A 107 15.23 8.15 2.08
N VAL A 108 15.38 7.42 3.20
CA VAL A 108 14.47 6.36 3.62
C VAL A 108 13.59 6.87 4.77
N ILE A 109 12.30 7.00 4.50
CA ILE A 109 11.27 7.34 5.49
C ILE A 109 10.61 6.05 5.94
N LYS A 110 10.51 5.84 7.25
CA LYS A 110 9.87 4.64 7.84
C LYS A 110 8.79 5.02 8.82
N VAL A 111 7.62 4.45 8.64
CA VAL A 111 6.48 4.50 9.58
C VAL A 111 6.21 3.05 9.97
N ILE A 112 6.71 2.67 11.14
CA ILE A 112 6.56 1.32 11.68
C ILE A 112 5.67 1.41 12.91
N ASP A 113 4.53 0.73 12.88
CA ASP A 113 3.56 0.76 13.97
C ASP A 113 2.99 -0.63 14.21
N MET A 114 3.39 -1.26 15.31
CA MET A 114 2.97 -2.62 15.66
C MET A 114 1.52 -2.70 16.16
N GLU A 115 0.88 -1.55 16.44
CA GLU A 115 -0.49 -1.47 16.94
C GLU A 115 -1.51 -1.19 15.84
N ARG A 116 -1.07 -1.12 14.58
CA ARG A 116 -1.93 -0.90 13.42
C ARG A 116 -1.57 -1.87 12.30
N SER A 117 -2.48 -2.07 11.38
CA SER A 117 -2.23 -2.84 10.16
C SER A 117 -1.50 -1.98 9.12
N GLY A 118 -0.78 -2.60 8.18
CA GLY A 118 -0.16 -1.91 7.04
C GLY A 118 -1.15 -1.06 6.24
N ALA A 119 -2.39 -1.53 6.08
CA ALA A 119 -3.46 -0.81 5.40
C ALA A 119 -3.82 0.50 6.10
N THR A 120 -4.05 0.47 7.41
CA THR A 120 -4.40 1.67 8.19
C THR A 120 -3.23 2.63 8.34
N ILE A 121 -2.00 2.12 8.48
CA ILE A 121 -0.78 2.95 8.44
C ILE A 121 -0.70 3.70 7.10
N ALA A 122 -0.90 2.99 5.99
CA ALA A 122 -0.89 3.60 4.66
C ALA A 122 -2.00 4.62 4.47
N TYR A 123 -3.22 4.30 4.89
CA TYR A 123 -4.36 5.22 4.79
C TYR A 123 -4.12 6.54 5.54
N ASP A 124 -3.68 6.46 6.80
CA ASP A 124 -3.37 7.67 7.59
C ASP A 124 -2.20 8.46 7.00
N TYR A 125 -1.16 7.76 6.52
CA TYR A 125 -0.02 8.40 5.87
C TYR A 125 -0.45 9.22 4.65
N PHE A 126 -1.23 8.61 3.75
CA PHE A 126 -1.68 9.28 2.52
C PHE A 126 -2.71 10.38 2.78
N LYS A 127 -3.56 10.21 3.80
CA LYS A 127 -4.49 11.25 4.27
C LYS A 127 -3.75 12.46 4.82
N LYS A 128 -2.68 12.25 5.60
CA LYS A 128 -1.81 13.34 6.06
C LYS A 128 -1.08 13.99 4.89
N LYS A 129 -0.52 13.19 3.98
CA LYS A 129 0.25 13.67 2.82
C LYS A 129 -0.57 14.59 1.91
N ILE A 130 -1.83 14.23 1.60
CA ILE A 130 -2.68 15.09 0.75
C ILE A 130 -3.06 16.40 1.45
N SER A 131 -3.29 16.36 2.77
CA SER A 131 -3.57 17.55 3.58
C SER A 131 -2.37 18.49 3.66
N ASP A 132 -1.16 17.96 3.87
CA ASP A 132 0.08 18.73 3.96
C ASP A 132 0.45 19.41 2.63
N GLU A 133 0.13 18.78 1.50
CA GLU A 133 0.39 19.33 0.17
C GLU A 133 -0.56 20.48 -0.19
N GLY A 134 -1.55 20.79 0.67
CA GLY A 134 -2.49 21.90 0.47
C GLY A 134 -3.33 21.77 -0.79
N VAL A 135 -3.34 20.58 -1.39
CA VAL A 135 -4.25 20.25 -2.47
C VAL A 135 -5.62 20.23 -1.80
N GLY A 136 -6.53 21.14 -2.14
CA GLY A 136 -7.90 21.18 -1.59
C GLY A 136 -8.76 19.97 -2.01
N LYS A 137 -8.20 18.78 -1.84
CA LYS A 137 -8.68 17.47 -2.26
C LYS A 137 -8.63 16.59 -1.03
N GLU A 138 -9.78 16.06 -0.67
CA GLU A 138 -9.86 14.96 0.27
C GLU A 138 -9.33 13.68 -0.40
N LEU A 139 -8.73 12.79 0.39
CA LEU A 139 -8.31 11.46 -0.10
C LEU A 139 -9.51 10.66 -0.63
N VAL A 140 -10.68 10.87 -0.02
CA VAL A 140 -11.94 10.20 -0.32
C VAL A 140 -13.03 11.27 -0.33
N ALA A 141 -13.97 11.18 -1.29
CA ALA A 141 -15.13 12.06 -1.32
C ALA A 141 -15.96 11.93 -0.03
N GLU A 142 -16.56 13.03 0.43
CA GLU A 142 -17.27 13.10 1.72
C GLU A 142 -18.39 12.06 1.84
N ASP A 143 -19.12 11.79 0.76
CA ASP A 143 -20.19 10.79 0.67
C ASP A 143 -19.70 9.34 0.82
N LYS A 144 -18.40 9.10 0.64
CA LYS A 144 -17.76 7.77 0.75
C LYS A 144 -16.88 7.62 1.99
N LEU A 145 -16.58 8.72 2.67
CA LEU A 145 -15.58 8.77 3.75
C LEU A 145 -15.87 7.75 4.85
N GLU A 146 -17.12 7.69 5.34
CA GLU A 146 -17.48 6.78 6.43
C GLU A 146 -17.31 5.32 6.03
N ARG A 147 -17.75 4.96 4.82
CA ARG A 147 -17.63 3.60 4.28
C ARG A 147 -16.18 3.17 4.15
N VAL A 148 -15.32 4.04 3.61
CA VAL A 148 -13.90 3.74 3.44
C VAL A 148 -13.21 3.63 4.80
N ASN A 149 -13.48 4.53 5.74
CA ASN A 149 -12.94 4.43 7.09
C ASN A 149 -13.35 3.11 7.76
N GLN A 150 -14.61 2.70 7.63
CA GLN A 150 -15.09 1.44 8.19
C GLN A 150 -14.41 0.22 7.56
N LEU A 151 -14.18 0.26 6.24
CA LEU A 151 -13.47 -0.80 5.52
C LEU A 151 -12.04 -1.00 6.04
N PHE A 152 -11.27 0.08 6.18
CA PHE A 152 -9.91 0.01 6.74
C PHE A 152 -9.90 -0.46 8.21
N LYS A 153 -10.89 -0.09 9.02
CA LYS A 153 -11.02 -0.59 10.40
C LYS A 153 -11.25 -2.10 10.43
N TYR A 154 -12.09 -2.64 9.54
CA TYR A 154 -12.30 -4.08 9.45
C TYR A 154 -11.06 -4.85 9.00
N ILE A 155 -10.31 -4.31 8.02
CA ILE A 155 -9.03 -4.89 7.60
C ILE A 155 -8.07 -4.95 8.78
N GLU A 156 -7.92 -3.87 9.54
CA GLU A 156 -7.05 -3.86 10.73
C GLU A 156 -7.49 -4.85 11.81
N ASP A 157 -8.80 -4.89 12.11
CA ASP A 157 -9.33 -5.77 13.16
C ASP A 157 -9.11 -7.26 12.84
N VAL A 158 -9.19 -7.62 11.57
CA VAL A 158 -8.93 -8.97 11.06
C VAL A 158 -7.44 -9.27 11.02
N ASP A 159 -6.63 -8.37 10.49
CA ASP A 159 -5.18 -8.53 10.35
C ASP A 159 -4.49 -8.71 11.70
N LEU A 160 -4.90 -7.93 12.71
CA LEU A 160 -4.38 -7.99 14.07
C LEU A 160 -5.07 -9.05 14.95
N TRP A 161 -6.00 -9.84 14.40
CA TRP A 161 -6.76 -10.88 15.13
C TRP A 161 -7.49 -10.37 16.38
N ARG A 162 -7.94 -9.11 16.35
CA ARG A 162 -8.57 -8.44 17.49
C ARG A 162 -10.01 -8.87 17.68
N TRP A 163 -10.77 -9.01 16.59
CA TRP A 163 -12.20 -9.35 16.59
C TRP A 163 -13.04 -8.41 17.46
N ALA A 164 -12.67 -7.13 17.52
CA ALA A 164 -13.31 -6.13 18.36
C ALA A 164 -14.52 -5.48 17.70
N LEU A 165 -14.57 -5.45 16.36
CA LEU A 165 -15.71 -4.89 15.63
C LEU A 165 -16.83 -5.93 15.47
N PRO A 166 -18.12 -5.51 15.48
CA PRO A 166 -19.20 -6.40 15.12
C PRO A 166 -18.96 -6.92 13.69
N ASP A 167 -19.20 -8.20 13.47
CA ASP A 167 -19.17 -8.81 12.15
C ASP A 167 -17.79 -8.94 11.47
N SER A 168 -16.67 -8.67 12.16
CA SER A 168 -15.32 -8.87 11.56
C SER A 168 -15.11 -10.27 10.97
N LYS A 169 -15.70 -11.29 11.60
CA LYS A 169 -15.69 -12.67 11.10
C LYS A 169 -16.51 -12.85 9.83
N ALA A 170 -17.68 -12.21 9.75
CA ALA A 170 -18.51 -12.24 8.56
C ALA A 170 -17.84 -11.45 7.43
N PHE A 171 -17.29 -10.28 7.72
CA PHE A 171 -16.51 -9.47 6.79
C PHE A 171 -15.34 -10.24 6.17
N THR A 172 -14.48 -10.86 6.98
CA THR A 172 -13.35 -11.65 6.44
C THR A 172 -13.81 -12.89 5.67
N SER A 173 -14.93 -13.52 6.07
CA SER A 173 -15.53 -14.62 5.30
C SER A 173 -15.98 -14.14 3.93
N GLY A 174 -16.73 -13.05 3.88
CA GLY A 174 -17.19 -12.45 2.64
C GLY A 174 -16.05 -12.02 1.72
N MET A 175 -15.01 -11.38 2.25
CA MET A 175 -13.78 -11.06 1.49
C MET A 175 -13.19 -12.30 0.82
N LYS A 176 -13.17 -13.45 1.50
CA LYS A 176 -12.68 -14.71 0.93
C LYS A 176 -13.62 -15.28 -0.14
N ASP A 177 -14.92 -15.26 0.12
CA ASP A 177 -15.94 -15.81 -0.80
C ASP A 177 -15.99 -15.07 -2.13
N LEU A 178 -15.60 -13.79 -2.13
CA LEU A 178 -15.54 -12.98 -3.33
C LEU A 178 -14.42 -13.35 -4.29
N ASN A 179 -13.42 -14.08 -3.79
CA ASN A 179 -12.27 -14.56 -4.54
C ASN A 179 -11.63 -13.44 -5.38
N ILE A 180 -11.37 -12.30 -4.73
CA ILE A 180 -10.77 -11.13 -5.37
C ILE A 180 -9.31 -11.44 -5.68
N GLU A 181 -8.90 -11.16 -6.92
CA GLU A 181 -7.51 -11.23 -7.33
C GLU A 181 -6.77 -9.97 -6.87
N TYR A 182 -5.75 -10.13 -6.02
CA TYR A 182 -4.99 -9.00 -5.47
C TYR A 182 -3.76 -8.63 -6.30
N ASP A 183 -3.45 -9.38 -7.35
CA ASP A 183 -2.41 -9.03 -8.31
C ASP A 183 -2.99 -8.08 -9.38
N VAL A 184 -2.64 -6.80 -9.30
CA VAL A 184 -3.06 -5.76 -10.26
C VAL A 184 -2.64 -6.06 -11.71
N ARG A 185 -1.66 -6.94 -11.93
CA ARG A 185 -1.23 -7.38 -13.26
C ARG A 185 -2.19 -8.40 -13.86
N LEU A 186 -2.87 -9.16 -13.00
CA LEU A 186 -3.90 -10.13 -13.37
C LEU A 186 -5.28 -9.48 -13.41
N ASP A 187 -5.55 -8.51 -12.53
CA ASP A 187 -6.74 -7.66 -12.54
C ASP A 187 -6.39 -6.16 -12.60
N PRO A 188 -6.28 -5.56 -13.80
CA PRO A 188 -6.06 -4.12 -13.94
C PRO A 188 -7.20 -3.25 -13.39
N GLY A 189 -8.38 -3.84 -13.14
CA GLY A 189 -9.54 -3.20 -12.54
C GLY A 189 -9.54 -3.21 -11.01
N LEU A 190 -8.52 -3.81 -10.37
CA LEU A 190 -8.45 -4.05 -8.92
C LEU A 190 -8.75 -2.81 -8.07
N PHE A 191 -8.24 -1.64 -8.43
CA PHE A 191 -8.50 -0.39 -7.67
C PHE A 191 -9.64 0.46 -8.24
N GLY A 192 -10.37 -0.07 -9.23
CA GLY A 192 -11.48 0.61 -9.89
C GLY A 192 -12.67 0.84 -8.96
N GLN A 193 -13.68 1.55 -9.49
CA GLN A 193 -14.86 1.93 -8.71
C GLN A 193 -15.59 0.73 -8.08
N GLU A 194 -15.50 -0.47 -8.64
CA GLU A 194 -16.15 -1.66 -8.10
C GLU A 194 -15.54 -2.14 -6.77
N PHE A 195 -14.23 -2.01 -6.60
CA PHE A 195 -13.53 -2.30 -5.33
C PHE A 195 -13.87 -1.29 -4.24
N MET A 196 -14.10 -0.03 -4.64
CA MET A 196 -14.47 1.08 -3.74
C MET A 196 -15.99 1.25 -3.54
N ASN A 197 -16.81 0.56 -4.32
CA ASN A 197 -18.26 0.74 -4.33
C ASN A 197 -18.99 -0.61 -4.24
N PRO A 198 -18.96 -1.24 -3.06
CA PRO A 198 -19.62 -2.53 -2.81
C PRO A 198 -21.14 -2.59 -3.12
N CYS A 199 -21.80 -1.46 -3.39
CA CYS A 199 -23.23 -1.32 -3.71
C CYS A 199 -23.65 -1.79 -5.11
N LYS A 200 -22.73 -2.32 -5.91
CA LYS A 200 -23.10 -3.03 -7.13
C LYS A 200 -22.52 -4.42 -7.09
N SER A 201 -23.36 -5.34 -6.62
CA SER A 201 -23.40 -6.76 -6.95
C SER A 201 -22.67 -7.79 -6.08
N LYS A 202 -21.98 -7.44 -4.98
CA LYS A 202 -21.26 -8.49 -4.23
C LYS A 202 -21.18 -8.35 -2.70
N TRP A 203 -21.58 -7.22 -2.13
CA TRP A 203 -21.35 -6.93 -0.71
C TRP A 203 -22.60 -6.43 0.04
N GLU A 204 -23.74 -6.36 -0.63
CA GLU A 204 -25.02 -5.99 -0.02
C GLU A 204 -25.67 -7.17 0.74
N GLU A 205 -25.05 -8.36 0.70
CA GLU A 205 -25.54 -9.59 1.34
C GLU A 205 -24.74 -10.00 2.60
N LEU A 206 -23.85 -9.12 3.10
CA LEU A 206 -23.16 -9.27 4.39
C LEU A 206 -23.65 -8.19 5.37
#